data_AF-A8XZP5-F1
#
_entry.id   AF-A8XZP5-F1
#
_cell.length_a   1.000
_cell.length_b   1.000
_cell.length_c   1.000
_cell.angle_alpha   90.00
_cell.angle_beta   90.00
_cell.angle_gamma   90.00
#
_symmetry.space_group_name_H-M   'P 1'
#
loop_
_entity.id
_entity.type
_entity.pdbx_description
1 polymer ?
#
loop_
_entity_poly.entity_id
_entity_poly.type
_entity_poly.pdbx_seq_one_letter_code
_entity_poly.pdbx_strand_id
1 'polypeptide(L)'
;MAHGKVSASLSSKNFKRVIKKRYQRASKLKLDVYIGCKRLIGTCQGVVLSADRISELNEEAHEPIDASRYKRAFSSGFPVLYFEDRVMGTKMIVDYVTDLFRTSIDELYVDRNGIWAIDFINSRQNTPLAGLFLVTAKKEDPIADEEAEYVLRYSKTGELLDIHVKVSENFRFTAWFDPELEIVETDEVRRYRYRYDYLSYCVSCFLCLFSDGSEMEVQGGFSIQRMDGVNATIVCDIRLFCMVFWHSDGN
;
A
#
# COMPACT_ATOMS: atom_id res chain seq x y z
N MET A 1 -40.92 16.82 3.29
CA MET A 1 -40.48 16.11 2.07
C MET A 1 -39.73 14.87 2.51
N ALA A 2 -40.17 13.67 2.12
CA ALA A 2 -39.46 12.45 2.46
C ALA A 2 -38.18 12.35 1.63
N HIS A 3 -37.01 12.38 2.27
CA HIS A 3 -35.76 12.01 1.61
C HIS A 3 -35.82 10.51 1.30
N GLY A 4 -36.11 10.16 0.05
CA GLY A 4 -36.09 8.78 -0.40
C GLY A 4 -34.73 8.15 -0.15
N LYS A 5 -34.69 7.06 0.64
CA LYS A 5 -33.48 6.28 0.94
C LYS A 5 -33.05 5.56 -0.35
N VAL A 6 -32.02 6.07 -1.03
CA VAL A 6 -31.45 5.44 -2.23
C VAL A 6 -30.46 4.37 -1.80
N SER A 7 -30.81 3.09 -1.98
CA SER A 7 -29.87 1.98 -1.81
C SER A 7 -29.19 1.66 -3.15
N ALA A 8 -27.86 1.57 -3.16
CA ALA A 8 -27.08 1.19 -4.34
C ALA A 8 -26.30 -0.10 -4.05
N SER A 9 -26.48 -1.13 -4.89
CA SER A 9 -25.70 -2.37 -4.83
C SER A 9 -24.35 -2.21 -5.53
N LEU A 10 -23.28 -2.85 -5.03
CA LEU A 10 -21.99 -2.96 -5.73
C LEU A 10 -22.14 -3.66 -7.10
N SER A 11 -23.15 -4.53 -7.25
CA SER A 11 -23.47 -5.18 -8.52
C SER A 11 -24.24 -4.28 -9.49
N SER A 12 -24.76 -3.13 -9.04
CA SER A 12 -25.56 -2.22 -9.86
C SER A 12 -24.75 -1.61 -10.99
N LYS A 13 -25.28 -1.70 -12.22
CA LYS A 13 -24.71 -1.02 -13.39
C LYS A 13 -24.56 0.48 -13.18
N ASN A 14 -25.51 1.11 -12.48
CA ASN A 14 -25.47 2.54 -12.19
C ASN A 14 -24.33 2.89 -11.22
N PHE A 15 -24.16 2.11 -10.16
CA PHE A 15 -23.07 2.31 -9.21
C PHE A 15 -21.70 2.17 -9.90
N LYS A 16 -21.51 1.06 -10.64
CA LYS A 16 -20.29 0.83 -11.43
C LYS A 16 -19.99 1.98 -12.38
N ARG A 17 -21.01 2.49 -13.09
CA ARG A 17 -20.87 3.63 -14.01
C ARG A 17 -20.44 4.91 -13.31
N VAL A 18 -21.02 5.22 -12.14
CA VAL A 18 -20.68 6.42 -11.36
C VAL A 18 -19.24 6.36 -10.86
N ILE A 19 -18.82 5.24 -10.27
CA ILE A 19 -17.44 5.04 -9.80
C ILE A 19 -16.46 5.15 -10.98
N LYS A 20 -16.71 4.46 -12.09
CA LYS A 20 -15.88 4.57 -13.30
C LYS A 20 -15.76 6.02 -13.78
N LYS A 21 -16.88 6.75 -13.90
CA LYS A 21 -16.86 8.14 -14.38
C LYS A 21 -16.06 9.07 -13.46
N ARG A 22 -15.96 8.76 -12.17
CA ARG A 22 -15.21 9.54 -11.19
C ARG A 22 -13.69 9.35 -11.36
N TYR A 23 -13.22 8.09 -11.43
CA TYR A 23 -11.79 7.77 -11.35
C TYR A 23 -11.14 7.46 -12.71
N GLN A 24 -11.90 7.04 -13.73
CA GLN A 24 -11.36 6.62 -15.03
C GLN A 24 -10.99 7.81 -15.96
N ARG A 25 -10.93 9.04 -15.44
CA ARG A 25 -10.65 10.24 -16.27
C ARG A 25 -9.16 10.42 -16.61
N ALA A 26 -8.27 9.65 -15.99
CA ALA A 26 -6.84 9.70 -16.29
C ALA A 26 -6.43 8.61 -17.29
N SER A 27 -5.50 8.93 -18.19
CA SER A 27 -4.99 8.03 -19.23
C SER A 27 -4.12 6.88 -18.70
N LYS A 28 -3.84 6.82 -17.38
CA LYS A 28 -3.19 5.70 -16.69
C LYS A 28 -3.71 5.63 -15.25
N LEU A 29 -4.79 4.86 -15.02
CA LEU A 29 -5.29 4.63 -13.67
C LEU A 29 -4.32 3.72 -12.92
N LYS A 30 -3.78 4.19 -11.81
CA LYS A 30 -2.98 3.41 -10.87
C LYS A 30 -3.82 3.11 -9.64
N LEU A 31 -3.76 1.86 -9.17
CA LEU A 31 -4.49 1.42 -7.98
C LEU A 31 -3.52 1.15 -6.85
N ASP A 32 -3.81 1.75 -5.72
CA ASP A 32 -2.99 1.65 -4.52
C ASP A 32 -3.80 0.95 -3.44
N VAL A 33 -3.15 0.00 -2.75
CA VAL A 33 -3.77 -0.79 -1.69
C VAL A 33 -3.06 -0.51 -0.38
N TYR A 34 -3.82 -0.08 0.62
CA TYR A 34 -3.33 0.17 1.98
C TYR A 34 -3.92 -0.87 2.91
N ILE A 35 -3.08 -1.67 3.57
CA ILE A 35 -3.48 -2.74 4.50
C ILE A 35 -2.69 -2.58 5.79
N GLY A 36 -3.24 -1.82 6.72
CA GLY A 36 -2.71 -1.66 8.07
C GLY A 36 -3.75 -1.08 9.02
N CYS A 37 -3.50 0.14 9.53
CA CYS A 37 -4.44 0.89 10.36
C CYS A 37 -5.81 1.10 9.69
N LYS A 38 -5.85 1.18 8.37
CA LYS A 38 -7.06 1.13 7.54
C LYS A 38 -6.86 0.14 6.41
N ARG A 39 -7.95 -0.35 5.82
CA ARG A 39 -7.89 -1.20 4.62
C ARG A 39 -8.60 -0.56 3.46
N LEU A 40 -7.84 0.10 2.62
CA LEU A 40 -8.33 0.98 1.57
C LEU A 40 -7.80 0.51 0.23
N ILE A 41 -8.64 0.62 -0.79
CA ILE A 41 -8.18 0.63 -2.17
C ILE A 41 -8.53 1.97 -2.78
N GLY A 42 -7.55 2.58 -3.42
CA GLY A 42 -7.61 3.95 -3.89
C GLY A 42 -6.87 4.14 -5.20
N THR A 43 -6.84 5.39 -5.59
CA THR A 43 -6.02 5.93 -6.67
C THR A 43 -5.41 7.23 -6.13
N CYS A 44 -4.52 7.87 -6.88
CA CYS A 44 -4.12 9.25 -6.58
C CYS A 44 -5.31 10.21 -6.46
N GLN A 45 -6.49 9.91 -7.02
CA GLN A 45 -7.68 10.75 -6.91
C GLN A 45 -8.53 10.47 -5.66
N GLY A 46 -8.05 9.61 -4.76
CA GLY A 46 -8.65 9.27 -3.47
C GLY A 46 -9.15 7.84 -3.36
N VAL A 47 -9.73 7.54 -2.19
CA VAL A 47 -10.26 6.22 -1.83
C VAL A 47 -11.44 5.84 -2.71
N VAL A 48 -11.41 4.63 -3.27
CA VAL A 48 -12.50 4.03 -4.03
C VAL A 48 -13.42 3.23 -3.09
N LEU A 49 -12.84 2.37 -2.25
CA LEU A 49 -13.56 1.53 -1.28
C LEU A 49 -12.70 1.24 -0.04
N SER A 50 -13.36 1.01 1.10
CA SER A 50 -12.74 0.56 2.36
C SER A 50 -13.35 -0.74 2.88
N ALA A 51 -12.53 -1.57 3.53
CA ALA A 51 -12.95 -2.75 4.29
C ALA A 51 -12.65 -2.59 5.79
N ASP A 52 -13.70 -2.48 6.61
CA ASP A 52 -13.56 -2.38 8.08
C ASP A 52 -14.21 -3.58 8.79
N ARG A 53 -13.94 -3.73 10.09
CA ARG A 53 -14.57 -4.76 10.91
C ARG A 53 -15.99 -4.36 11.26
N ILE A 54 -16.91 -5.32 11.25
CA ILE A 54 -18.30 -5.07 11.62
C ILE A 54 -18.47 -4.47 13.03
N SER A 55 -17.55 -4.76 13.94
CA SER A 55 -17.53 -4.19 15.30
C SER A 55 -17.21 -2.69 15.34
N GLU A 56 -16.66 -2.14 14.26
CA GLU A 56 -16.35 -0.70 14.11
C GLU A 56 -17.55 0.09 13.54
N LEU A 57 -18.65 -0.61 13.23
CA LEU A 57 -19.88 0.03 12.81
C LEU A 57 -20.62 0.59 14.04
N ASN A 58 -20.65 1.91 14.19
CA ASN A 58 -21.53 2.57 15.17
C ASN A 58 -22.99 2.30 14.81
N GLU A 59 -23.82 1.91 15.78
CA GLU A 59 -25.23 1.56 15.57
C GLU A 59 -26.08 2.71 15.00
N GLU A 60 -25.64 3.96 15.17
CA GLU A 60 -26.28 5.15 14.60
C GLU A 60 -26.04 5.33 13.08
N ALA A 61 -25.08 4.61 12.50
CA ALA A 61 -24.78 4.68 11.07
C ALA A 61 -25.70 3.72 10.29
N HIS A 62 -26.70 4.30 9.62
CA HIS A 62 -27.58 3.75 8.57
C HIS A 62 -27.87 2.24 8.60
N GLU A 63 -29.15 1.89 8.80
CA GLU A 63 -29.63 0.51 8.90
C GLU A 63 -29.01 -0.45 7.85
N PRO A 64 -28.50 -1.61 8.31
CA PRO A 64 -27.92 -2.61 7.44
C PRO A 64 -28.97 -3.18 6.48
N ILE A 65 -28.58 -3.33 5.20
CA ILE A 65 -29.38 -4.08 4.23
C ILE A 65 -28.96 -5.54 4.35
N ASP A 66 -29.79 -6.32 5.06
CA ASP A 66 -29.50 -7.63 5.65
C ASP A 66 -29.43 -8.83 4.67
N ALA A 67 -28.98 -8.59 3.43
CA ALA A 67 -28.94 -9.64 2.39
C ALA A 67 -27.53 -9.92 1.85
N SER A 68 -26.48 -9.28 2.39
CA SER A 68 -25.09 -9.45 1.94
C SER A 68 -24.19 -9.95 3.08
N ARG A 69 -23.14 -10.72 2.74
CA ARG A 69 -22.07 -11.19 3.67
C ARG A 69 -21.24 -10.05 4.33
N TYR A 70 -21.71 -8.81 4.21
CA TYR A 70 -21.08 -7.59 4.71
C TYR A 70 -22.14 -6.50 4.90
N LYS A 71 -21.92 -5.60 5.85
CA LYS A 71 -22.69 -4.36 6.03
C LYS A 71 -22.05 -3.23 5.23
N ARG A 72 -22.78 -2.13 5.01
CA ARG A 72 -22.34 -1.00 4.19
C ARG A 72 -22.63 0.31 4.90
N ALA A 73 -21.68 1.23 4.88
CA ALA A 73 -21.91 2.62 5.25
C ALA A 73 -21.13 3.57 4.33
N PHE A 74 -21.23 4.85 4.63
CA PHE A 74 -20.37 5.88 4.05
C PHE A 74 -19.60 6.54 5.18
N SER A 75 -18.29 6.65 5.02
CA SER A 75 -17.42 7.37 5.94
C SER A 75 -16.51 8.28 5.12
N SER A 76 -16.35 9.52 5.57
CA SER A 76 -15.40 10.48 4.98
C SER A 76 -15.52 10.62 3.44
N GLY A 77 -16.73 10.51 2.89
CA GLY A 77 -17.02 10.72 1.47
C GLY A 77 -16.81 9.51 0.55
N PHE A 78 -16.52 8.31 1.08
CA PHE A 78 -16.39 7.07 0.30
C PHE A 78 -17.19 5.91 0.92
N PRO A 79 -17.50 4.86 0.13
CA PRO A 79 -18.21 3.69 0.65
C PRO A 79 -17.28 2.81 1.50
N VAL A 80 -17.81 2.36 2.64
CA VAL A 80 -17.15 1.42 3.56
C VAL A 80 -17.97 0.14 3.61
N LEU A 81 -17.30 -1.00 3.44
CA LEU A 81 -17.86 -2.32 3.60
C LEU A 81 -17.37 -2.92 4.91
N TYR A 82 -18.29 -3.42 5.71
CA TYR A 82 -18.01 -3.95 7.04
C TYR A 82 -18.14 -5.47 7.02
N PHE A 83 -17.08 -6.17 7.40
CA PHE A 83 -16.99 -7.63 7.37
C PHE A 83 -16.71 -8.20 8.75
N GLU A 84 -17.16 -9.43 8.98
CA GLU A 84 -16.72 -10.22 10.13
C GLU A 84 -15.24 -10.57 9.99
N ASP A 85 -14.92 -11.22 8.86
CA ASP A 85 -13.54 -11.48 8.44
C ASP A 85 -13.02 -10.31 7.59
N ARG A 86 -12.20 -9.47 8.24
CA ARG A 86 -11.58 -8.31 7.59
C ARG A 86 -10.66 -8.73 6.42
N VAL A 87 -9.94 -9.85 6.51
CA VAL A 87 -9.02 -10.32 5.45
C VAL A 87 -9.83 -10.71 4.22
N MET A 88 -10.87 -11.51 4.40
CA MET A 88 -11.80 -11.86 3.32
C MET A 88 -12.40 -10.61 2.67
N GLY A 89 -12.86 -9.66 3.49
CA GLY A 89 -13.42 -8.40 3.00
C GLY A 89 -12.44 -7.57 2.17
N THR A 90 -11.18 -7.54 2.57
CA THR A 90 -10.12 -6.82 1.84
C THR A 90 -9.86 -7.48 0.48
N LYS A 91 -9.74 -8.81 0.45
CA LYS A 91 -9.57 -9.57 -0.80
C LYS A 91 -10.72 -9.31 -1.77
N MET A 92 -11.96 -9.35 -1.28
CA MET A 92 -13.15 -9.08 -2.07
C MET A 92 -13.16 -7.66 -2.68
N ILE A 93 -12.73 -6.66 -1.91
CA ILE A 93 -12.66 -5.27 -2.41
C ILE A 93 -11.58 -5.12 -3.47
N VAL A 94 -10.39 -5.71 -3.26
CA VAL A 94 -9.31 -5.72 -4.26
C VAL A 94 -9.79 -6.35 -5.55
N ASP A 95 -10.40 -7.54 -5.49
CA ASP A 95 -10.95 -8.22 -6.68
C ASP A 95 -12.01 -7.36 -7.37
N TYR A 96 -12.95 -6.81 -6.60
CA TYR A 96 -14.01 -5.97 -7.16
C TYR A 96 -13.48 -4.74 -7.91
N VAL A 97 -12.53 -4.01 -7.32
CA VAL A 97 -12.04 -2.75 -7.88
C VAL A 97 -11.10 -2.99 -9.07
N THR A 98 -10.22 -3.99 -8.96
CA THR A 98 -9.35 -4.37 -10.09
C THR A 98 -10.18 -4.85 -11.28
N ASP A 99 -11.23 -5.65 -11.07
CA ASP A 99 -12.18 -6.05 -12.13
C ASP A 99 -12.98 -4.86 -12.68
N LEU A 100 -13.39 -3.95 -11.80
CA LEU A 100 -14.15 -2.77 -12.18
C LEU A 100 -13.35 -1.94 -13.19
N PHE A 101 -12.08 -1.66 -12.88
CA PHE A 101 -11.23 -0.83 -13.72
C PHE A 101 -10.41 -1.58 -14.76
N ARG A 102 -10.39 -2.93 -14.70
CA ARG A 102 -9.55 -3.81 -15.53
C ARG A 102 -8.08 -3.42 -15.44
N THR A 103 -7.59 -3.22 -14.22
CA THR A 103 -6.21 -2.81 -13.95
C THR A 103 -5.66 -3.56 -12.75
N SER A 104 -4.34 -3.78 -12.75
CA SER A 104 -3.60 -4.36 -11.63
C SER A 104 -3.37 -3.35 -10.52
N ILE A 105 -2.89 -3.84 -9.38
CA ILE A 105 -2.38 -2.99 -8.30
C ILE A 105 -0.99 -2.48 -8.69
N ASP A 106 -0.76 -1.19 -8.48
CA ASP A 106 0.50 -0.50 -8.76
C ASP A 106 1.36 -0.47 -7.50
N GLU A 107 0.79 -0.04 -6.37
CA GLU A 107 1.50 0.10 -5.09
C GLU A 107 0.76 -0.61 -3.95
N LEU A 108 1.54 -1.24 -3.05
CA LEU A 108 1.04 -1.92 -1.86
C LEU A 108 1.70 -1.37 -0.61
N TYR A 109 0.88 -0.90 0.33
CA TYR A 109 1.29 -0.43 1.64
C TYR A 109 0.77 -1.40 2.69
N VAL A 110 1.67 -1.99 3.49
CA VAL A 110 1.34 -2.98 4.50
C VAL A 110 1.95 -2.63 5.84
N ASP A 111 1.23 -2.90 6.92
CA ASP A 111 1.86 -3.09 8.23
C ASP A 111 2.21 -4.57 8.46
N ARG A 112 2.77 -4.89 9.62
CA ARG A 112 3.07 -6.27 10.00
C ARG A 112 1.86 -7.22 9.99
N ASN A 113 0.65 -6.70 10.20
CA ASN A 113 -0.59 -7.48 10.16
C ASN A 113 -1.12 -7.66 8.72
N GLY A 114 -0.57 -6.91 7.77
CA GLY A 114 -0.95 -6.86 6.36
C GLY A 114 -0.07 -7.70 5.43
N ILE A 115 1.00 -8.30 5.92
CA ILE A 115 2.02 -9.00 5.09
C ILE A 115 1.45 -10.11 4.21
N TRP A 116 0.39 -10.80 4.66
CA TRP A 116 -0.34 -11.79 3.86
C TRP A 116 -0.82 -11.25 2.51
N ALA A 117 -0.96 -9.92 2.38
CA ALA A 117 -1.38 -9.29 1.14
C ALA A 117 -0.35 -9.39 0.03
N ILE A 118 0.95 -9.52 0.37
CA ILE A 118 2.02 -9.64 -0.62
C ILE A 118 1.79 -10.90 -1.46
N ASP A 119 1.62 -12.06 -0.82
CA ASP A 119 1.31 -13.32 -1.50
C ASP A 119 0.00 -13.25 -2.28
N PHE A 120 -1.02 -12.64 -1.69
CA PHE A 120 -2.33 -12.49 -2.33
C PHE A 120 -2.25 -11.64 -3.61
N ILE A 121 -1.53 -10.52 -3.59
CA ILE A 121 -1.37 -9.68 -4.78
C ILE A 121 -0.46 -10.38 -5.80
N ASN A 122 0.70 -10.90 -5.37
CA ASN A 122 1.65 -11.60 -6.24
C ASN A 122 1.03 -12.82 -6.94
N SER A 123 0.10 -13.53 -6.30
CA SER A 123 -0.61 -14.66 -6.93
C SER A 123 -1.70 -14.25 -7.91
N ARG A 124 -2.23 -13.03 -7.79
CA ARG A 124 -3.30 -12.53 -8.68
C ARG A 124 -2.80 -11.86 -9.95
N GLN A 125 -1.66 -11.16 -9.87
CA GLN A 125 -1.14 -10.38 -11.00
C GLN A 125 0.26 -10.85 -11.39
N ASN A 126 0.49 -10.90 -12.71
CA ASN A 126 1.82 -11.25 -13.25
C ASN A 126 2.77 -10.06 -13.28
N THR A 127 2.22 -8.84 -13.29
CA THR A 127 3.00 -7.60 -13.26
C THR A 127 3.52 -7.35 -11.85
N PRO A 128 4.84 -7.16 -11.66
CA PRO A 128 5.40 -6.72 -10.39
C PRO A 128 4.73 -5.44 -9.89
N LEU A 129 4.72 -5.25 -8.57
CA LEU A 129 4.32 -3.97 -7.99
C LEU A 129 5.34 -2.90 -8.40
N ALA A 130 4.88 -1.68 -8.69
CA ALA A 130 5.79 -0.54 -8.79
C ALA A 130 6.42 -0.28 -7.41
N GLY A 131 5.59 -0.22 -6.36
CA GLY A 131 6.03 0.04 -4.98
C GLY A 131 5.50 -0.98 -3.96
N LEU A 132 6.35 -1.36 -3.01
CA LEU A 132 5.94 -2.07 -1.78
C LEU A 132 6.48 -1.33 -0.56
N PHE A 133 5.60 -1.00 0.38
CA PHE A 133 5.92 -0.24 1.56
C PHE A 133 5.52 -1.04 2.80
N LEU A 134 6.50 -1.47 3.62
CA LEU A 134 6.28 -2.03 4.94
C LEU A 134 6.42 -0.91 5.97
N VAL A 135 5.34 -0.56 6.66
CA VAL A 135 5.29 0.60 7.57
C VAL A 135 4.84 0.21 8.96
N THR A 136 5.37 0.90 9.97
CA THR A 136 4.93 0.81 11.35
C THR A 136 3.48 1.30 11.50
N ALA A 137 2.60 0.48 12.09
CA ALA A 137 1.22 0.85 12.37
C ALA A 137 1.09 1.80 13.57
N LYS A 138 1.96 1.64 14.57
CA LYS A 138 2.02 2.48 15.78
C LYS A 138 3.47 2.76 16.18
N LYS A 139 3.69 3.86 16.89
CA LYS A 139 5.05 4.32 17.25
C LYS A 139 5.74 3.32 18.19
N GLU A 140 4.93 2.60 18.97
CA GLU A 140 5.33 1.58 19.93
C GLU A 140 5.29 0.16 19.36
N ASP A 141 5.21 -0.01 18.03
CA ASP A 141 5.25 -1.35 17.46
C ASP A 141 6.57 -2.05 17.85
N PRO A 142 6.50 -3.36 18.13
CA PRO A 142 7.67 -4.12 18.52
C PRO A 142 8.60 -4.32 17.33
N ILE A 143 9.75 -4.94 17.62
CA ILE A 143 10.73 -5.34 16.61
C ILE A 143 10.05 -6.25 15.57
N ALA A 144 10.34 -6.01 14.29
CA ALA A 144 9.71 -6.61 13.13
C ALA A 144 10.75 -7.26 12.18
N ASP A 145 11.74 -7.94 12.77
CA ASP A 145 12.83 -8.58 12.02
C ASP A 145 12.32 -9.64 11.03
N GLU A 146 11.40 -10.50 11.48
CA GLU A 146 10.81 -11.56 10.64
C GLU A 146 10.02 -10.97 9.48
N GLU A 147 9.26 -9.91 9.75
CA GLU A 147 8.48 -9.19 8.76
C GLU A 147 9.34 -8.47 7.72
N ALA A 148 10.40 -7.79 8.17
CA ALA A 148 11.36 -7.15 7.29
C ALA A 148 12.07 -8.18 6.40
N GLU A 149 12.54 -9.30 6.97
CA GLU A 149 13.17 -10.37 6.20
C GLU A 149 12.19 -10.98 5.18
N TYR A 150 10.93 -11.23 5.60
CA TYR A 150 9.92 -11.76 4.71
C TYR A 150 9.67 -10.81 3.52
N VAL A 151 9.48 -9.52 3.78
CA VAL A 151 9.25 -8.52 2.72
C VAL A 151 10.44 -8.47 1.77
N LEU A 152 11.66 -8.46 2.29
CA LEU A 152 12.87 -8.48 1.46
C LEU A 152 12.96 -9.73 0.59
N ARG A 153 12.55 -10.90 1.10
CA ARG A 153 12.62 -12.17 0.38
C ARG A 153 11.52 -12.35 -0.67
N TYR A 154 10.31 -11.85 -0.41
CA TYR A 154 9.12 -12.12 -1.24
C TYR A 154 8.59 -10.90 -1.99
N SER A 155 9.22 -9.73 -1.83
CA SER A 155 8.91 -8.56 -2.64
C SER A 155 9.23 -8.83 -4.10
N LYS A 156 8.23 -8.67 -4.96
CA LYS A 156 8.38 -8.59 -6.41
C LYS A 156 8.07 -7.17 -6.82
N THR A 157 8.98 -6.26 -6.51
CA THR A 157 8.85 -4.84 -6.89
C THR A 157 9.74 -4.52 -8.08
N GLY A 158 9.22 -3.67 -8.95
CA GLY A 158 9.92 -3.19 -10.14
C GLY A 158 10.62 -1.85 -9.95
N GLU A 159 10.18 -1.01 -9.00
CA GLU A 159 10.70 0.34 -8.84
C GLU A 159 11.10 0.66 -7.39
N LEU A 160 10.25 0.39 -6.40
CA LEU A 160 10.49 0.84 -5.03
C LEU A 160 10.14 -0.23 -3.99
N LEU A 161 11.07 -0.44 -3.06
CA LEU A 161 10.82 -1.12 -1.81
C LEU A 161 11.09 -0.13 -0.68
N ASP A 162 10.24 -0.08 0.33
CA ASP A 162 10.43 0.83 1.45
C ASP A 162 10.05 0.13 2.75
N ILE A 163 10.93 0.13 3.75
CA ILE A 163 10.79 -0.65 4.99
C ILE A 163 10.95 0.27 6.20
N HIS A 164 9.88 0.98 6.52
CA HIS A 164 9.80 1.80 7.73
C HIS A 164 9.30 0.96 8.91
N VAL A 165 10.16 0.12 9.49
CA VAL A 165 9.85 -0.65 10.72
C VAL A 165 11.02 -0.68 11.68
N LYS A 166 10.74 -0.98 12.95
CA LYS A 166 11.76 -1.19 13.97
C LYS A 166 12.38 -2.58 13.80
N VAL A 167 13.69 -2.64 13.61
CA VAL A 167 14.48 -3.88 13.59
C VAL A 167 15.41 -3.98 14.81
N SER A 168 15.92 -5.17 15.10
CA SER A 168 16.91 -5.36 16.16
C SER A 168 18.29 -4.81 15.76
N GLU A 169 19.11 -4.44 16.74
CA GLU A 169 20.49 -3.97 16.50
C GLU A 169 21.36 -4.99 15.78
N ASN A 170 21.04 -6.29 15.95
CA ASN A 170 21.74 -7.40 15.32
C ASN A 170 21.00 -7.93 14.10
N PHE A 171 20.02 -7.19 13.57
CA PHE A 171 19.30 -7.59 12.37
C PHE A 171 20.31 -7.76 11.23
N ARG A 172 20.32 -8.95 10.65
CA ARG A 172 21.17 -9.30 9.52
C ARG A 172 20.28 -9.76 8.40
N PHE A 173 20.33 -9.04 7.30
CA PHE A 173 19.73 -9.50 6.08
C PHE A 173 20.60 -10.62 5.48
N THR A 174 20.05 -11.83 5.43
CA THR A 174 20.77 -13.02 4.96
C THR A 174 20.41 -13.43 3.54
N ALA A 175 19.42 -12.77 2.93
CA ALA A 175 19.00 -13.10 1.58
C ALA A 175 19.71 -12.19 0.56
N TRP A 176 20.06 -12.77 -0.58
CA TRP A 176 20.29 -12.07 -1.85
C TRP A 176 21.53 -11.21 -2.07
N PHE A 177 22.49 -11.09 -1.14
CA PHE A 177 23.80 -10.61 -1.56
C PHE A 177 24.60 -11.76 -2.19
N ASP A 178 24.62 -11.83 -3.52
CA ASP A 178 25.72 -12.43 -4.26
C ASP A 178 27.05 -12.06 -3.57
N PRO A 179 27.91 -13.03 -3.20
CA PRO A 179 29.19 -12.76 -2.56
C PRO A 179 30.07 -11.76 -3.32
N GLU A 180 29.81 -11.56 -4.61
CA GLU A 180 30.52 -10.61 -5.48
C GLU A 180 29.86 -9.22 -5.57
N LEU A 181 28.78 -8.95 -4.83
CA LEU A 181 28.15 -7.63 -4.82
C LEU A 181 29.07 -6.58 -4.23
N GLU A 182 29.39 -5.58 -5.06
CA GLU A 182 30.10 -4.40 -4.64
C GLU A 182 29.15 -3.52 -3.81
N ILE A 183 29.50 -3.34 -2.53
CA ILE A 183 28.83 -2.41 -1.62
C ILE A 183 29.76 -1.23 -1.44
N VAL A 184 29.33 -0.06 -1.92
CA VAL A 184 30.12 1.17 -1.89
C VAL A 184 29.40 2.17 -0.99
N GLU A 185 30.09 2.65 0.05
CA GLU A 185 29.61 3.80 0.82
C GLU A 185 29.54 5.02 -0.10
N THR A 186 28.43 5.75 -0.05
CA THR A 186 28.18 6.89 -0.93
C THR A 186 27.74 8.09 -0.11
N ASP A 187 28.07 9.28 -0.59
CA ASP A 187 27.54 10.58 -0.12
C ASP A 187 26.51 11.15 -1.12
N GLU A 188 26.12 10.36 -2.13
CA GLU A 188 25.17 10.77 -3.14
C GLU A 188 23.83 11.15 -2.53
N VAL A 189 23.28 12.25 -3.04
CA VAL A 189 21.94 12.70 -2.74
C VAL A 189 21.02 12.25 -3.85
N ARG A 190 20.01 11.48 -3.50
CA ARG A 190 19.06 10.94 -4.47
C ARG A 190 17.64 11.31 -4.13
N ARG A 191 16.90 11.71 -5.15
CA ARG A 191 15.53 12.21 -5.01
C ARG A 191 14.56 11.25 -5.64
N TYR A 192 13.68 10.70 -4.81
CA TYR A 192 12.62 9.79 -5.24
C TYR A 192 11.28 10.49 -5.09
N ARG A 193 10.55 10.66 -6.19
CA ARG A 193 9.25 11.32 -6.14
C ARG A 193 8.19 10.35 -5.59
N TYR A 194 7.61 10.69 -4.44
CA TYR A 194 6.39 10.03 -3.97
C TYR A 194 5.19 10.49 -4.80
N ARG A 195 4.26 9.57 -5.05
CA ARG A 195 2.93 9.88 -5.58
C ARG A 195 1.91 9.82 -4.45
N TYR A 196 1.78 10.89 -3.66
CA TYR A 196 0.75 10.98 -2.63
C TYR A 196 -0.28 12.06 -2.97
N ASP A 197 -1.57 11.68 -2.89
CA ASP A 197 -2.69 12.61 -2.82
C ASP A 197 -3.71 12.06 -1.80
N TYR A 198 -3.28 11.73 -0.57
CA TYR A 198 -4.20 11.67 0.57
C TYR A 198 -3.48 11.60 1.92
N LEU A 199 -4.00 12.37 2.89
CA LEU A 199 -3.60 12.40 4.29
C LEU A 199 -3.66 11.02 4.94
N SER A 200 -2.52 10.35 5.06
CA SER A 200 -2.34 9.18 5.90
C SER A 200 -2.40 9.60 7.36
N TYR A 201 -3.56 9.41 7.99
CA TYR A 201 -3.68 9.37 9.46
C TYR A 201 -3.10 8.05 9.98
N CYS A 202 -1.82 7.81 9.74
CA CYS A 202 -1.04 6.83 10.49
C CYS A 202 -0.24 7.62 11.54
N VAL A 203 -0.69 7.59 12.79
CA VAL A 203 -0.17 8.42 13.89
C VAL A 203 1.30 8.09 14.24
N SER A 204 1.87 7.05 13.63
CA SER A 204 3.29 6.67 13.70
C SER A 204 4.11 7.00 12.44
N CYS A 205 3.47 7.29 11.31
CA CYS A 205 4.14 7.89 10.15
C CYS A 205 4.31 9.37 10.47
N PHE A 206 5.42 9.72 11.13
CA PHE A 206 5.63 11.05 11.70
C PHE A 206 5.54 12.20 10.69
N LEU A 207 5.44 11.96 9.38
CA LEU A 207 4.88 12.91 8.40
C LEU A 207 4.60 12.13 7.11
N CYS A 208 3.33 11.81 6.83
CA CYS A 208 2.87 11.68 5.45
C CYS A 208 2.01 12.91 5.12
N LEU A 209 2.59 14.11 5.32
CA LEU A 209 2.18 15.33 4.61
C LEU A 209 3.09 15.47 3.39
N PHE A 210 3.02 14.49 2.51
CA PHE A 210 3.69 14.54 1.23
C PHE A 210 2.60 14.92 0.23
N SER A 211 2.66 16.17 -0.25
CA SER A 211 1.85 16.63 -1.37
C SER A 211 2.25 15.88 -2.64
N ASP A 212 1.35 15.76 -3.61
CA ASP A 212 1.70 15.22 -4.93
C ASP A 212 2.98 15.90 -5.45
N GLY A 213 3.95 15.06 -5.83
CA GLY A 213 5.26 15.52 -6.30
C GLY A 213 6.32 15.79 -5.23
N SER A 214 6.09 15.51 -3.95
CA SER A 214 7.14 15.59 -2.94
C SER A 214 8.25 14.56 -3.20
N GLU A 215 9.50 14.97 -3.05
CA GLU A 215 10.67 14.13 -3.27
C GLU A 215 11.24 13.67 -1.91
N MET A 216 11.39 12.35 -1.73
CA MET A 216 12.25 11.78 -0.70
C MET A 216 13.68 12.06 -1.09
N GLU A 217 14.40 12.80 -0.27
CA GLU A 217 15.84 12.94 -0.42
C GLU A 217 16.52 11.88 0.45
N VAL A 218 17.15 10.91 -0.21
CA VAL A 218 18.00 9.90 0.40
C VAL A 218 19.42 10.40 0.26
N GLN A 219 20.04 10.81 1.36
CA GLN A 219 21.40 11.31 1.38
C GLN A 219 22.35 10.24 1.95
N GLY A 220 23.31 9.85 1.12
CA GLY A 220 24.38 8.92 1.47
C GLY A 220 23.91 7.48 1.69
N GLY A 221 24.64 6.74 2.53
CA GLY A 221 24.38 5.33 2.83
C GLY A 221 25.26 4.39 2.00
N PHE A 222 24.67 3.30 1.50
CA PHE A 222 25.38 2.29 0.72
C PHE A 222 24.72 2.09 -0.63
N SER A 223 25.48 2.19 -1.70
CA SER A 223 25.07 1.82 -3.05
C SER A 223 25.49 0.39 -3.34
N ILE A 224 24.58 -0.36 -3.94
CA ILE A 224 24.73 -1.74 -4.36
C ILE A 224 24.42 -1.80 -5.85
N GLN A 225 25.28 -2.46 -6.63
CA GLN A 225 25.01 -2.73 -8.04
C GLN A 225 24.96 -4.24 -8.28
N ARG A 226 23.80 -4.74 -8.73
CA ARG A 226 23.62 -6.13 -9.12
C ARG A 226 24.11 -6.37 -10.55
N MET A 227 24.50 -7.61 -10.84
CA MET A 227 24.91 -8.02 -12.19
C MET A 227 23.80 -7.90 -13.24
N ASP A 228 22.53 -7.87 -12.85
CA ASP A 228 21.38 -7.66 -13.74
C ASP A 228 21.13 -6.18 -14.08
N GLY A 229 22.01 -5.26 -13.65
CA GLY A 229 21.91 -3.82 -13.91
C GLY A 229 20.94 -3.07 -13.00
N VAL A 230 20.31 -3.76 -12.04
CA VAL A 230 19.55 -3.14 -10.95
C VAL A 230 20.53 -2.64 -9.91
N ASN A 231 20.34 -1.41 -9.47
CA ASN A 231 21.08 -0.86 -8.36
C ASN A 231 20.14 -0.61 -7.17
N ALA A 232 20.69 -0.60 -5.96
CA ALA A 232 19.95 -0.34 -4.73
C ALA A 232 20.73 0.57 -3.76
N THR A 233 20.03 1.48 -3.07
CA THR A 233 20.62 2.44 -2.11
C THR A 233 20.01 2.07 -0.79
N ILE A 234 20.85 1.67 0.13
CA ILE A 234 20.48 1.36 1.50
C ILE A 234 20.87 2.54 2.37
N VAL A 235 19.88 3.10 3.07
CA VAL A 235 20.11 4.03 4.17
C VAL A 235 19.66 3.38 5.46
N CYS A 236 20.62 3.21 6.37
CA CYS A 236 20.42 2.73 7.72
C CYS A 236 20.61 3.91 8.68
N ASP A 237 19.58 4.24 9.46
CA ASP A 237 19.68 5.08 10.65
C ASP A 237 19.31 4.25 11.90
N ILE A 238 19.53 4.77 13.10
CA ILE A 238 19.43 4.10 14.41
C ILE A 238 18.11 3.32 14.61
N ARG A 239 17.08 3.55 13.79
CA ARG A 239 15.78 2.85 13.82
C ARG A 239 15.11 2.66 12.46
N LEU A 240 15.82 2.88 11.36
CA LEU A 240 15.22 2.92 10.03
C LEU A 240 16.09 2.17 9.03
N PHE A 241 15.47 1.30 8.24
CA PHE A 241 16.09 0.62 7.10
C PHE A 241 15.34 1.01 5.83
N CYS A 242 15.88 1.93 5.04
CA CYS A 242 15.34 2.27 3.73
C CYS A 242 16.19 1.60 2.64
N MET A 243 15.57 0.92 1.68
CA MET A 243 16.27 0.34 0.55
C MET A 243 15.53 0.60 -0.75
N VAL A 244 16.00 1.59 -1.51
CA VAL A 244 15.39 1.95 -2.79
C VAL A 244 16.08 1.21 -3.93
N PHE A 245 15.33 0.72 -4.93
CA PHE A 245 15.86 0.12 -6.15
C PHE A 245 15.74 1.09 -7.33
N TRP A 246 16.63 1.00 -8.31
CA TRP A 246 16.49 1.68 -9.61
C TRP A 246 17.34 1.00 -10.67
N HIS A 247 17.01 1.25 -11.94
CA HIS A 247 17.80 0.81 -13.09
C HIS A 247 18.73 1.93 -13.56
N SER A 248 19.96 1.60 -13.98
CA SER A 248 20.88 2.56 -14.61
C SER A 248 20.33 3.15 -15.91
N ASP A 249 19.39 2.43 -16.53
CA ASP A 249 18.76 2.78 -17.81
C ASP A 249 17.55 3.70 -17.58
N GLY A 250 17.80 4.86 -16.96
CA GLY A 250 16.78 5.89 -16.78
C GLY A 250 16.51 6.63 -18.09
N ASN A 251 15.47 6.21 -18.82
CA ASN A 251 14.73 7.05 -19.76
C ASN A 251 13.22 6.81 -19.61
#